data_AF-A0A2K6ELC9-F1
#
_entry.id   AF-A0A2K6ELC9-F1
#
_cell.length_a   1.000
_cell.length_b   1.000
_cell.length_c   1.000
_cell.angle_alpha   90.00
_cell.angle_beta   90.00
_cell.angle_gamma   90.00
#
_symmetry.space_group_name_H-M   'P 1'
#
loop_
_entity.id
_entity.type
_entity.pdbx_description
1 polymer ?
#
loop_
_entity_poly.entity_id
_entity_poly.type
_entity_poly.pdbx_seq_one_letter_code
_entity_poly.pdbx_strand_id
1 'polypeptide(L)'
;MNRPAPVEVIYKNMRFLITHNPTNATLNKFIEELKKYGATTLVRVYEATYDATLVEKEGIHVLDWPFDNESYQYIRNLERLGAKILSTILVYF
;
A
#
# COMPACT_ATOMS: atom_id res chain seq x y z
N MET A 1 -17.88 -11.49 5.24
CA MET A 1 -17.88 -10.07 4.85
C MET A 1 -17.51 -9.97 3.38
N ASN A 2 -18.28 -9.24 2.57
CA ASN A 2 -17.94 -8.96 1.17
C ASN A 2 -16.91 -7.83 1.14
N ARG A 3 -15.62 -8.20 1.21
CA ARG A 3 -14.53 -7.25 0.98
C ARG A 3 -14.45 -6.99 -0.53
N PRO A 4 -14.47 -5.73 -1.00
CA PRO A 4 -14.26 -5.41 -2.40
C PRO A 4 -12.97 -6.04 -2.94
N ALA A 5 -12.99 -6.40 -4.22
CA ALA A 5 -11.80 -6.89 -4.90
C ALA A 5 -10.72 -5.79 -4.95
N PRO A 6 -9.43 -6.16 -4.93
CA PRO A 6 -8.34 -5.22 -5.21
C PRO A 6 -8.56 -4.46 -6.52
N VAL A 7 -8.20 -3.18 -6.52
CA VAL A 7 -8.27 -2.33 -7.71
C VAL A 7 -6.87 -2.09 -8.24
N GLU A 8 -6.65 -2.37 -9.52
CA GLU A 8 -5.42 -2.03 -10.22
C GLU A 8 -5.54 -0.70 -10.94
N VAL A 9 -4.52 0.15 -10.80
CA VAL A 9 -4.39 1.39 -11.56
C VAL A 9 -3.08 1.34 -12.34
N ILE A 10 -3.17 1.46 -13.66
CA ILE A 10 -2.02 1.44 -14.57
C ILE A 10 -1.92 2.80 -15.24
N TYR A 11 -0.74 3.42 -15.16
CA TYR A 11 -0.45 4.67 -15.85
C TYR A 11 0.98 4.66 -16.39
N LYS A 12 1.11 4.71 -17.72
CA LYS A 12 2.40 4.55 -18.42
C LYS A 12 3.09 3.25 -17.97
N ASN A 13 4.32 3.36 -17.45
CA ASN A 13 5.12 2.22 -16.99
C ASN A 13 4.94 1.94 -15.49
N MET A 14 3.92 2.55 -14.86
CA MET A 14 3.62 2.36 -13.44
C MET A 14 2.36 1.53 -13.26
N ARG A 15 2.39 0.65 -12.25
CA ARG A 15 1.29 -0.21 -11.84
C ARG A 15 1.11 -0.09 -10.34
N PHE A 16 -0.12 0.17 -9.92
CA PHE A 16 -0.51 0.36 -8.53
C PHE A 16 -1.61 -0.64 -8.19
N LEU A 17 -1.55 -1.17 -6.98
CA LEU A 17 -2.58 -2.05 -6.41
C LEU A 17 -3.16 -1.38 -5.18
N ILE A 18 -4.46 -1.10 -5.22
CA ILE A 18 -5.23 -0.54 -4.12
C ILE A 18 -5.98 -1.69 -3.46
N THR A 19 -5.75 -1.87 -2.16
CA THR A 19 -6.29 -2.98 -1.37
C THR A 19 -6.69 -2.48 0.02
N HIS A 20 -7.66 -3.13 0.64
CA HIS A 20 -7.98 -2.81 2.03
C HIS A 20 -6.89 -3.28 3.01
N ASN A 21 -6.88 -2.65 4.16
CA ASN A 21 -6.02 -3.05 5.26
C ASN A 21 -6.30 -4.52 5.70
N PRO A 22 -5.29 -5.40 5.84
CA PRO A 22 -5.50 -6.72 6.39
C PRO A 22 -5.68 -6.68 7.92
N THR A 23 -6.31 -7.71 8.47
CA THR A 23 -6.18 -8.05 9.89
C THR A 23 -5.06 -9.08 10.09
N ASN A 24 -4.57 -9.23 11.32
CA ASN A 24 -3.58 -10.27 11.66
C ASN A 24 -4.00 -11.68 11.19
N ALA A 25 -5.31 -12.01 11.27
CA ALA A 25 -5.84 -13.30 10.81
C ALA A 25 -5.82 -13.48 9.28
N THR A 26 -5.76 -12.39 8.52
CA THR A 26 -5.78 -12.40 7.04
C THR A 26 -4.45 -12.04 6.40
N LEU A 27 -3.42 -11.75 7.20
CA LEU A 27 -2.15 -11.20 6.73
C LEU A 27 -1.42 -12.14 5.74
N ASN A 28 -1.44 -13.45 5.97
CA ASN A 28 -0.83 -14.40 5.04
C ASN A 28 -1.52 -14.40 3.67
N LYS A 29 -2.85 -14.38 3.64
CA LYS A 29 -3.62 -14.29 2.39
C LYS A 29 -3.38 -12.97 1.67
N PHE A 30 -3.22 -11.90 2.43
CA PHE A 30 -2.87 -10.59 1.89
C PHE A 30 -1.49 -10.60 1.23
N ILE A 31 -0.48 -11.22 1.85
CA ILE A 31 0.84 -11.39 1.25
C ILE A 31 0.78 -12.22 -0.04
N GLU A 32 0.01 -13.30 -0.07
CA GLU A 32 -0.23 -14.10 -1.28
C GLU A 32 -0.85 -13.26 -2.40
N GLU A 33 -1.80 -12.40 -2.06
CA GLU A 33 -2.42 -11.47 -3.00
C GLU A 33 -1.39 -10.46 -3.55
N LEU A 34 -0.61 -9.82 -2.69
CA LEU A 34 0.46 -8.90 -3.11
C LEU A 34 1.43 -9.58 -4.10
N LYS A 35 1.86 -10.82 -3.79
CA LYS A 35 2.74 -11.60 -4.67
C LYS A 35 2.07 -11.96 -5.99
N LYS A 36 0.80 -12.34 -5.99
CA LYS A 36 0.02 -12.63 -7.20
C LYS A 36 0.01 -11.45 -8.16
N TYR A 37 -0.09 -10.23 -7.63
CA TYR A 37 -0.04 -9.00 -8.41
C TYR A 37 1.39 -8.51 -8.69
N GLY A 38 2.41 -9.17 -8.16
CA GLY A 38 3.82 -8.80 -8.35
C GLY A 38 4.23 -7.53 -7.62
N ALA A 39 3.55 -7.19 -6.52
CA ALA A 39 3.90 -6.04 -5.70
C ALA A 39 5.21 -6.31 -4.95
N THR A 40 6.18 -5.40 -5.09
CA THR A 40 7.50 -5.46 -4.44
C THR A 40 7.64 -4.46 -3.30
N THR A 41 6.69 -3.54 -3.16
CA THR A 41 6.66 -2.54 -2.10
C THR A 41 5.23 -2.35 -1.62
N LEU A 42 5.05 -2.12 -0.33
CA LEU A 42 3.76 -1.87 0.30
C LEU A 42 3.86 -0.53 1.04
N VAL A 43 3.03 0.42 0.66
CA VAL A 43 2.94 1.71 1.38
C VAL A 43 1.74 1.67 2.31
N ARG A 44 1.96 1.89 3.61
CA ARG A 44 0.89 2.05 4.60
C ARG A 44 0.71 3.54 4.85
N VAL A 45 -0.45 4.07 4.45
CA VAL A 45 -0.75 5.52 4.51
C VAL A 45 -1.56 5.92 5.74
N TYR A 46 -1.88 4.95 6.59
CA TYR A 46 -2.57 5.12 7.88
C TYR A 46 -1.75 4.46 8.99
N GLU A 47 -2.23 4.59 10.22
CA GLU A 47 -1.66 3.90 11.38
C GLU A 47 -1.57 2.39 11.12
N ALA A 48 -0.39 1.83 11.37
CA ALA A 48 -0.11 0.42 11.17
C ALA A 48 -0.87 -0.44 12.18
N THR A 49 -1.67 -1.40 11.68
CA THR A 49 -2.48 -2.30 12.54
C THR A 49 -1.93 -3.73 12.63
N TYR A 50 -0.77 -4.00 12.01
CA TYR A 50 -0.11 -5.29 11.98
C TYR A 50 1.41 -5.10 11.84
N ASP A 51 2.17 -6.12 12.24
CA ASP A 51 3.62 -6.11 12.12
C ASP A 51 4.07 -6.32 10.66
N ALA A 52 4.95 -5.44 10.18
CA ALA A 52 5.51 -5.49 8.84
C ALA A 52 6.51 -6.65 8.65
N THR A 53 7.06 -7.22 9.73
CA THR A 53 8.13 -8.22 9.64
C THR A 53 7.76 -9.44 8.78
N LEU A 54 6.49 -9.87 8.81
CA LEU A 54 6.00 -10.98 7.98
C LEU A 54 5.95 -10.62 6.49
N VAL A 55 5.58 -9.38 6.17
CA VAL A 55 5.54 -8.89 4.79
C VAL A 55 6.96 -8.70 4.25
N GLU A 56 7.86 -8.16 5.06
CA GLU A 56 9.26 -7.91 4.68
C GLU A 56 10.05 -9.21 4.50
N LYS A 57 9.82 -10.23 5.35
CA LYS A 57 10.41 -11.57 5.19
C LYS A 57 10.08 -12.21 3.84
N GLU A 58 8.97 -11.81 3.25
CA GLU A 58 8.47 -12.33 1.98
C GLU A 58 8.98 -11.51 0.78
N GLY A 59 9.93 -10.60 1.01
CA GLY A 59 10.61 -9.81 -0.02
C GLY A 59 9.87 -8.53 -0.44
N ILE A 60 8.84 -8.12 0.31
CA ILE A 60 8.05 -6.93 0.02
C ILE A 60 8.48 -5.81 0.97
N HIS A 61 9.05 -4.74 0.43
CA HIS A 61 9.49 -3.59 1.24
C HIS A 61 8.28 -2.83 1.79
N VAL A 62 8.26 -2.52 3.09
CA VAL A 62 7.15 -1.77 3.70
C VAL A 62 7.58 -0.33 3.96
N LEU A 63 6.73 0.63 3.56
CA LEU A 63 6.93 2.06 3.78
C LEU A 63 5.76 2.62 4.60
N ASP A 64 6.06 3.12 5.79
CA ASP A 64 5.07 3.75 6.67
C ASP A 64 5.02 5.25 6.46
N TRP A 65 3.98 5.72 5.77
CA TRP A 65 3.72 7.13 5.49
C TRP A 65 2.32 7.52 6.01
N PRO A 66 2.07 7.43 7.33
CA PRO A 66 0.80 7.82 7.90
C PRO A 66 0.52 9.30 7.58
N PHE A 67 -0.67 9.56 7.05
CA PHE A 67 -1.18 10.92 6.93
C PHE A 67 -2.03 11.26 8.14
N ASP A 68 -1.72 12.36 8.81
CA ASP A 68 -2.61 12.93 9.81
C ASP A 68 -3.92 13.30 9.10
N ASN A 69 -5.06 12.97 9.73
CA ASN A 69 -6.42 13.07 9.18
C ASN A 69 -6.89 14.52 8.84
N GLU A 70 -5.96 15.47 8.73
CA GLU A 70 -6.21 16.84 8.32
C GLU A 70 -6.20 16.94 6.79
N SER A 71 -7.41 17.03 6.23
CA SER A 71 -7.74 17.04 4.81
C SER A 71 -6.97 18.04 3.93
N TYR A 72 -6.31 19.06 4.51
CA TYR A 72 -5.54 20.05 3.77
C TYR A 72 -4.09 19.64 3.45
N GLN A 73 -3.50 18.67 4.15
CA GLN A 73 -2.15 18.21 3.84
C GLN A 73 -2.14 17.14 2.75
N TYR A 74 -3.29 16.59 2.37
CA TYR A 74 -3.38 15.48 1.43
C TYR A 74 -2.80 15.80 0.05
N ILE A 75 -3.11 16.98 -0.51
CA ILE A 75 -2.60 17.39 -1.83
C ILE A 75 -1.09 17.63 -1.78
N ARG A 76 -0.60 18.26 -0.71
CA ARG A 76 0.83 18.53 -0.49
C ARG A 76 1.64 17.25 -0.26
N ASN A 77 1.00 16.28 0.37
CA ASN A 77 1.53 14.95 0.58
C ASN A 77 1.56 14.14 -0.72
N LEU A 78 0.53 14.24 -1.57
CA LEU A 78 0.54 13.67 -2.92
C LEU A 78 1.65 14.27 -3.80
N GLU A 79 1.94 15.57 -3.66
CA GLU A 79 3.08 16.21 -4.34
C GLU A 79 4.43 15.69 -3.81
N ARG A 80 4.60 15.56 -2.49
CA ARG A 80 5.79 14.93 -1.89
C ARG A 80 5.99 13.48 -2.34
N LEU A 81 4.89 12.78 -2.54
CA LEU A 81 4.81 11.39 -2.95
C LEU A 81 5.13 11.26 -4.45
N GLY A 82 4.62 12.15 -5.30
CA GLY A 82 5.01 12.27 -6.70
C GLY A 82 6.47 12.70 -6.90
N ALA A 83 7.02 13.50 -5.99
CA ALA A 83 8.42 13.92 -6.02
C ALA A 83 9.41 12.83 -5.53
N LYS A 84 8.96 11.83 -4.79
CA LYS A 84 9.79 10.70 -4.31
C LYS A 84 9.56 9.39 -5.06
N ILE A 85 8.40 9.19 -5.67
CA ILE A 85 8.08 7.99 -6.44
C ILE A 85 8.42 8.22 -7.92
N LEU A 86 9.71 8.12 -8.27
CA LEU A 86 10.12 7.71 -9.62
C LEU A 86 10.24 6.18 -9.75
N SER A 87 9.92 5.44 -8.69
CA SER A 87 9.62 4.02 -8.77
C SER A 87 8.75 3.64 -7.58
N THR A 88 7.59 3.04 -7.87
CA THR A 88 6.87 2.13 -6.97
C THR A 88 6.02 2.75 -5.84
N ILE A 89 4.70 2.65 -6.10
CA ILE A 89 3.58 2.39 -5.18
C ILE A 89 3.06 3.56 -4.32
N LEU A 90 1.76 3.81 -4.47
CA LEU A 90 0.96 4.82 -3.78
C LEU A 90 -0.38 4.16 -3.48
N VAL A 91 -0.62 3.87 -2.20
CA VAL A 91 -1.81 3.19 -1.68
C VAL A 91 -2.79 4.25 -1.20
N TYR A 92 -4.08 4.11 -1.54
CA TYR A 92 -5.13 4.95 -0.98
C TYR A 92 -6.46 4.20 -0.84
N PHE A 93 -7.08 4.36 0.35
CA PHE A 93 -8.36 3.85 0.91
C PHE A 93 -8.41 2.40 1.40
#